data_AF-A0A161SCN5-F1
#
_entry.id   AF-A0A161SCN5-F1
#
_cell.length_a   1.000
_cell.length_b   1.000
_cell.length_c   1.000
_cell.angle_alpha   90.00
_cell.angle_beta   90.00
_cell.angle_gamma   90.00
#
_symmetry.space_group_name_H-M   'P 1'
#
loop_
_entity.id
_entity.type
_entity.pdbx_description
1 polymer ?
#
loop_
_entity_poly.entity_id
_entity_poly.type
_entity_poly.pdbx_seq_one_letter_code
_entity_poly.pdbx_strand_id
1 'polypeptide(L)'
;MGGLTAQHADGFVRPSPPNATTKLSCNWIQEEAAAVLLIVSTATPADVNDGLQQLASEGYQCQAAQDFGAQYCMRPGDAASSEDVVVARDDVWIYLETVNVNARAWLSDIAAQIFG
;
A
#
# COMPACT_ATOMS: atom_id res chain seq x y z
N MET A 1 0.72 24.38 -2.77
CA MET A 1 0.27 22.97 -2.71
C MET A 1 1.26 22.17 -3.54
N GLY A 2 2.32 21.65 -2.90
CA GLY A 2 3.32 20.80 -3.57
C GLY A 2 2.68 19.45 -3.85
N GLY A 3 2.45 19.15 -5.13
CA GLY A 3 2.03 17.81 -5.54
C GLY A 3 3.16 16.84 -5.26
N LEU A 4 2.82 15.62 -4.87
CA LEU A 4 3.77 14.50 -4.86
C LEU A 4 4.52 14.50 -6.19
N THR A 5 5.85 14.45 -6.17
CA THR A 5 6.58 14.08 -7.38
C THR A 5 6.12 12.68 -7.74
N ALA A 6 5.66 12.47 -8.98
CA ALA A 6 5.25 11.15 -9.42
C ALA A 6 6.43 10.19 -9.21
N GLN A 7 6.24 9.23 -8.32
CA GLN A 7 7.25 8.22 -7.97
C GLN A 7 7.18 6.99 -8.88
N HIS A 8 6.26 7.03 -9.85
CA HIS A 8 6.04 6.00 -10.84
C HIS A 8 6.04 6.61 -12.23
N ALA A 9 6.49 5.84 -13.21
CA ALA A 9 6.36 6.20 -14.62
C ALA A 9 4.89 6.44 -15.02
N ASP A 10 4.70 7.23 -16.09
CA ASP A 10 3.39 7.45 -16.68
C ASP A 10 2.71 6.11 -17.02
N GLY A 11 1.48 5.92 -16.54
CA GLY A 11 0.70 4.71 -16.74
C GLY A 11 0.72 3.71 -15.58
N PHE A 12 1.43 4.00 -14.48
CA PHE A 12 1.28 3.20 -13.27
C PHE A 12 -0.14 3.30 -12.70
N VAL A 13 -0.74 2.13 -12.47
CA VAL A 13 -2.03 1.99 -11.81
C VAL A 13 -1.75 1.40 -10.43
N ARG A 14 -2.18 2.11 -9.39
CA ARG A 14 -2.07 1.60 -8.02
C ARG A 14 -2.83 0.29 -7.90
N PRO A 15 -2.23 -0.76 -7.32
CA PRO A 15 -2.91 -2.02 -7.19
C PRO A 15 -4.09 -1.88 -6.23
N SER A 16 -5.20 -2.46 -6.65
CA SER A 16 -6.43 -2.50 -5.86
C SER A 16 -7.17 -3.80 -6.18
N PRO A 17 -7.83 -4.41 -5.20
CA PRO A 17 -8.74 -5.52 -5.46
C PRO A 17 -9.84 -5.09 -6.44
N PRO A 18 -10.39 -6.04 -7.22
CA PRO A 18 -11.62 -5.81 -7.95
C PRO A 18 -12.73 -5.27 -7.03
N ASN A 19 -13.55 -4.34 -7.54
CA ASN A 19 -14.71 -3.79 -6.82
C ASN A 19 -14.38 -3.13 -5.47
N ALA A 20 -13.12 -2.79 -5.20
CA ALA A 20 -12.73 -2.18 -3.94
C ALA A 20 -13.39 -0.80 -3.74
N THR A 21 -13.82 -0.54 -2.51
CA THR A 21 -14.36 0.75 -2.08
C THR A 21 -13.37 1.41 -1.14
N THR A 22 -12.81 2.56 -1.53
CA THR A 22 -11.95 3.37 -0.66
C THR A 22 -12.73 3.84 0.57
N LYS A 23 -12.18 3.56 1.76
CA LYS A 23 -12.70 4.03 3.05
C LYS A 23 -11.89 5.20 3.60
N LEU A 24 -10.57 5.17 3.38
CA LEU A 24 -9.66 6.21 3.83
C LEU A 24 -8.61 6.46 2.75
N SER A 25 -8.26 7.73 2.56
CA SER A 25 -7.10 8.15 1.79
C SER A 25 -6.41 9.27 2.56
N CYS A 26 -5.18 9.02 3.00
CA CYS A 26 -4.35 9.96 3.71
C CYS A 26 -3.12 10.26 2.88
N ASN A 27 -2.90 11.53 2.57
CA ASN A 27 -1.71 11.99 1.88
C ASN A 27 -0.97 12.96 2.79
N TRP A 28 0.26 12.61 3.16
CA TRP A 28 1.14 13.40 3.97
C TRP A 28 2.38 13.77 3.16
N ILE A 29 2.69 15.06 3.08
CA ILE A 29 3.80 15.60 2.30
C ILE A 29 4.58 16.54 3.21
N GLN A 30 5.88 16.31 3.32
CA GLN A 30 6.80 17.21 4.00
C GLN A 30 7.66 17.92 2.96
N GLU A 31 7.21 19.10 2.54
CA GLU A 31 7.95 20.14 1.78
C GLU A 31 9.13 19.61 0.95
N GLU A 32 8.86 18.69 0.01
CA GLU A 32 9.80 18.11 -0.97
C GLU A 32 10.90 17.18 -0.41
N ALA A 33 10.92 16.94 0.90
CA ALA A 33 11.89 16.03 1.54
C ALA A 33 11.37 14.60 1.61
N ALA A 34 10.09 14.40 1.93
CA ALA A 34 9.48 13.10 2.13
C ALA A 34 7.96 13.12 1.87
N ALA A 35 7.41 11.97 1.52
CA ALA A 35 5.98 11.81 1.34
C ALA A 35 5.49 10.41 1.72
N VAL A 36 4.23 10.35 2.15
CA VAL A 36 3.50 9.12 2.40
C VAL A 36 2.07 9.24 1.89
N LEU A 37 1.65 8.30 1.06
CA LEU A 37 0.25 8.08 0.71
C LEU A 37 -0.20 6.74 1.29
N LEU A 38 -1.29 6.76 2.03
CA LEU A 38 -1.95 5.58 2.58
C LEU A 38 -3.39 5.55 2.08
N ILE A 39 -3.80 4.42 1.52
CA ILE A 39 -5.18 4.17 1.09
C ILE A 39 -5.67 2.89 1.78
N VAL A 40 -6.80 2.98 2.46
CA VAL A 40 -7.50 1.81 3.00
C VAL A 40 -8.78 1.63 2.21
N SER A 41 -8.94 0.43 1.65
CA SER A 41 -10.10 0.03 0.87
C SER A 41 -10.68 -1.27 1.41
N THR A 42 -11.97 -1.49 1.15
CA THR A 42 -12.64 -2.76 1.43
C THR A 42 -13.14 -3.40 0.15
N ALA A 43 -13.01 -4.71 0.02
CA ALA A 43 -13.59 -5.50 -1.06
C ALA A 43 -14.06 -6.85 -0.49
N THR A 44 -14.70 -7.71 -1.29
CA THR A 44 -15.02 -9.04 -0.77
C THR A 44 -13.73 -9.83 -0.50
N PRO A 45 -13.71 -10.82 0.42
CA PRO A 45 -12.51 -11.62 0.64
C PRO A 45 -12.00 -12.34 -0.62
N ALA A 46 -12.91 -12.72 -1.51
CA ALA A 46 -12.55 -13.28 -2.81
C ALA A 46 -11.82 -12.25 -3.68
N ASP A 47 -12.34 -11.03 -3.79
CA ASP A 47 -11.70 -9.95 -4.55
C ASP A 47 -10.33 -9.58 -3.95
N VAL A 48 -10.19 -9.52 -2.62
CA VAL A 48 -8.91 -9.25 -1.94
C VAL A 48 -7.89 -10.33 -2.30
N ASN A 49 -8.30 -11.61 -2.27
CA ASN A 49 -7.44 -12.71 -2.66
C ASN A 49 -7.05 -12.65 -4.15
N ASP A 50 -7.99 -12.31 -5.03
CA ASP A 50 -7.71 -12.13 -6.46
C ASP A 50 -6.71 -10.99 -6.70
N GLY A 51 -6.86 -9.87 -5.97
CA GLY A 51 -5.90 -8.77 -5.98
C GLY A 51 -4.50 -9.21 -5.52
N LEU A 52 -4.41 -9.96 -4.42
CA LEU A 52 -3.13 -10.49 -3.91
C LEU A 52 -2.44 -11.41 -4.92
N GLN A 53 -3.19 -12.21 -5.68
CA GLN A 53 -2.62 -13.09 -6.71
C GLN A 53 -2.07 -12.31 -7.91
N GLN A 54 -2.64 -11.14 -8.21
CA GLN A 54 -2.18 -10.28 -9.31
C GLN A 54 -0.89 -9.53 -8.97
N LEU A 55 -0.66 -9.19 -7.71
CA LEU A 55 0.51 -8.41 -7.27
C LEU A 55 1.86 -8.98 -7.74
N ALA A 56 1.98 -10.30 -7.85
CA ALA A 56 3.22 -10.93 -8.33
C ALA A 56 3.58 -10.55 -9.77
N SER A 57 2.59 -10.41 -10.67
CA SER A 57 2.82 -9.98 -12.05
C SER A 57 3.17 -8.49 -12.15
N GLU A 58 2.82 -7.71 -11.12
CA GLU A 58 3.15 -6.30 -10.98
C GLU A 58 4.50 -6.05 -10.28
N GLY A 59 5.20 -7.13 -9.91
CA GLY A 59 6.55 -7.10 -9.35
C GLY A 59 6.62 -7.06 -7.82
N TYR A 60 5.49 -7.21 -7.12
CA TYR A 60 5.49 -7.27 -5.66
C TYR A 60 5.98 -8.64 -5.15
N GLN A 61 6.71 -8.59 -4.05
CA GLN A 61 7.13 -9.77 -3.31
C GLN A 61 6.27 -9.90 -2.06
N CYS A 62 5.46 -10.95 -2.03
CA CYS A 62 4.49 -11.19 -0.97
C CYS A 62 4.95 -12.26 0.01
N GLN A 63 4.72 -12.01 1.29
CA GLN A 63 4.97 -12.94 2.38
C GLN A 63 3.89 -12.79 3.46
N ALA A 64 3.59 -13.87 4.16
CA ALA A 64 2.81 -13.76 5.39
C ALA A 64 3.65 -13.02 6.44
N ALA A 65 3.13 -11.97 7.03
CA ALA A 65 3.85 -11.17 8.02
C ALA A 65 3.10 -11.19 9.35
N GLN A 66 3.69 -11.85 10.35
CA GLN A 66 3.10 -12.01 11.68
C GLN A 66 2.87 -10.66 12.37
N ASP A 67 3.78 -9.69 12.17
CA ASP A 67 3.68 -8.35 12.74
C ASP A 67 2.44 -7.57 12.24
N PHE A 68 1.89 -7.95 11.09
CA PHE A 68 0.65 -7.38 10.55
C PHE A 68 -0.56 -8.30 10.73
N GLY A 69 -0.34 -9.54 11.15
CA GLY A 69 -1.37 -10.59 11.15
C GLY A 69 -2.01 -10.82 9.77
N ALA A 70 -1.30 -10.49 8.68
CA ALA A 70 -1.84 -10.30 7.34
C ALA A 70 -0.83 -10.70 6.25
N GLN A 71 -1.27 -10.69 4.98
CA GLN A 71 -0.35 -10.77 3.84
C GLN A 71 0.32 -9.42 3.65
N TYR A 72 1.65 -9.42 3.60
CA TYR A 72 2.47 -8.24 3.33
C TYR A 72 3.16 -8.40 1.98
N CYS A 73 2.91 -7.48 1.07
CA CYS A 73 3.52 -7.44 -0.26
C CYS A 73 4.28 -6.14 -0.42
N MET A 74 5.51 -6.19 -0.89
CA MET A 74 6.32 -4.98 -1.10
C MET A 74 7.00 -5.03 -2.46
N ARG A 75 7.11 -3.86 -3.08
CA ARG A 75 7.86 -3.61 -4.29
C ARG A 75 8.68 -2.34 -4.09
N PRO A 76 9.98 -2.34 -4.44
CA PRO A 76 10.72 -1.08 -4.59
C PRO A 76 10.01 -0.20 -5.63
N GLY A 77 9.88 1.10 -5.35
CA GLY A 77 9.37 2.04 -6.34
C GLY A 77 10.42 2.34 -7.42
N ASP A 78 10.05 3.15 -8.42
CA ASP A 78 10.95 3.48 -9.53
C ASP A 78 12.14 4.37 -9.09
N ALA A 79 12.01 5.06 -7.95
CA ALA A 79 13.10 5.80 -7.32
C ALA A 79 13.76 4.97 -6.22
N ALA A 80 15.09 5.12 -6.05
CA ALA A 80 15.87 4.35 -5.07
C ALA A 80 15.41 4.52 -3.61
N SER A 81 14.60 5.53 -3.33
CA SER A 81 14.09 5.88 -2.00
C SER A 81 12.56 5.78 -1.89
N SER A 82 11.90 5.16 -2.87
CA SER A 82 10.46 4.89 -2.81
C SER A 82 10.17 3.40 -2.65
N GLU A 83 9.07 3.11 -1.97
CA GLU A 83 8.52 1.76 -1.86
C GLU A 83 6.99 1.81 -1.97
N ASP A 84 6.45 0.76 -2.57
CA ASP A 84 5.03 0.45 -2.52
C ASP A 84 4.83 -0.78 -1.63
N VAL A 85 3.82 -0.71 -0.78
CA VAL A 85 3.46 -1.80 0.13
C VAL A 85 1.96 -2.04 0.05
N VAL A 86 1.58 -3.31 0.03
CA VAL A 86 0.21 -3.75 0.26
C VAL A 86 0.19 -4.60 1.53
N VAL A 87 -0.73 -4.29 2.43
CA VAL A 87 -1.10 -5.16 3.54
C VAL A 87 -2.57 -5.53 3.38
N ALA A 88 -2.87 -6.82 3.29
CA ALA A 88 -4.23 -7.26 3.08
C ALA A 88 -4.58 -8.47 3.93
N ARG A 89 -5.80 -8.45 4.47
CA ARG A 89 -6.41 -9.54 5.23
C ARG A 89 -7.92 -9.45 5.13
N ASP A 90 -8.56 -10.61 5.02
CA ASP A 90 -10.02 -10.74 4.96
C ASP A 90 -10.62 -9.83 3.87
N ASP A 91 -11.43 -8.84 4.25
CA ASP A 91 -12.11 -7.89 3.37
C ASP A 91 -11.38 -6.54 3.23
N VAL A 92 -10.17 -6.40 3.80
CA VAL A 92 -9.42 -5.13 3.83
C VAL A 92 -8.16 -5.19 2.97
N TRP A 93 -7.92 -4.09 2.26
CA TRP A 93 -6.72 -3.81 1.50
C TRP A 93 -6.14 -2.46 1.90
N ILE A 94 -4.90 -2.45 2.36
CA ILE A 94 -4.14 -1.26 2.71
C ILE A 94 -3.03 -1.11 1.68
N TYR A 95 -3.06 -0.04 0.91
CA TYR A 95 -1.96 0.37 0.03
C TYR A 95 -1.20 1.52 0.68
N LEU A 96 0.12 1.41 0.74
CA LEU A 96 1.04 2.42 1.24
C LEU A 96 2.08 2.69 0.16
N GLU A 97 2.34 3.97 -0.04
CA GLU A 97 3.29 4.50 -1.02
C GLU A 97 4.17 5.51 -0.26
N THR A 98 5.50 5.35 -0.27
CA THR A 98 6.42 6.25 0.45
C THR A 98 7.53 6.78 -0.45
N VAL A 99 8.03 7.97 -0.12
CA VAL A 99 9.24 8.57 -0.71
C VAL A 99 10.11 9.14 0.40
N ASN A 100 11.39 8.75 0.42
CA ASN A 100 12.40 9.27 1.35
C ASN A 100 12.01 9.13 2.84
N VAL A 101 11.12 8.19 3.17
CA VAL A 101 10.67 7.93 4.55
C VAL A 101 10.28 6.47 4.71
N ASN A 102 10.65 5.89 5.86
CA ASN A 102 10.20 4.56 6.25
C ASN A 102 8.94 4.71 7.11
N ALA A 103 7.79 4.32 6.57
CA ALA A 103 6.50 4.41 7.25
C ALA A 103 6.02 3.04 7.80
N ARG A 104 6.90 2.03 7.85
CA ARG A 104 6.54 0.65 8.23
C ARG A 104 5.97 0.55 9.65
N ALA A 105 6.54 1.27 10.61
CA ALA A 105 6.04 1.27 11.99
C ALA A 105 4.62 1.84 12.06
N TRP A 106 4.38 2.96 11.38
CA TRP A 106 3.06 3.57 11.30
C TRP A 106 2.04 2.65 10.60
N LEU A 107 2.45 1.99 9.52
CA LEU A 107 1.62 0.99 8.84
C LEU A 107 1.27 -0.19 9.77
N SER A 108 2.21 -0.63 10.59
CA SER A 108 1.99 -1.70 11.58
C SER A 108 0.94 -1.29 12.62
N ASP A 109 1.02 -0.04 13.11
CA ASP A 109 0.05 0.49 14.06
C ASP A 109 -1.35 0.60 13.46
N ILE A 110 -1.44 1.02 12.19
CA ILE A 110 -2.72 1.07 11.46
C ILE A 110 -3.29 -0.32 11.25
N ALA A 111 -2.45 -1.27 10.81
CA ALA A 111 -2.87 -2.66 10.61
C ALA A 111 -3.39 -3.25 11.93
N ALA A 112 -2.69 -3.07 13.04
CA ALA A 112 -3.15 -3.53 14.36
C ALA A 112 -4.49 -2.88 14.78
N GLN A 113 -4.70 -1.60 14.48
CA GLN A 113 -5.99 -0.94 14.77
C GLN A 113 -7.16 -1.48 13.94
N ILE A 114 -6.90 -1.87 12.69
CA ILE A 114 -7.92 -2.41 11.78
C ILE A 114 -8.19 -3.89 12.09
N PHE A 115 -7.13 -4.64 12.37
CA PHE A 115 -7.15 -6.10 12.43
C PHE A 115 -7.29 -6.69 13.84
N GLY A 116 -7.08 -5.89 14.88
CA GLY A 116 -7.05 -6.35 16.28
C GLY A 116 -5.77 -7.08 16.63
#